data_AF-D2A2C4-F1
#
_entry.id   AF-D2A2C4-F1
#
_cell.length_a   1.000
_cell.length_b   1.000
_cell.length_c   1.000
_cell.angle_alpha   90.00
_cell.angle_beta   90.00
_cell.angle_gamma   90.00
#
_symmetry.space_group_name_H-M   'P 1'
#
loop_
_entity.id
_entity.type
_entity.pdbx_description
1 polymer ?
#
loop_
_entity_poly.entity_id
_entity_poly.type
_entity_poly.pdbx_seq_one_letter_code
_entity_poly.pdbx_strand_id
1 'polypeptide(L)'
;MVKPEKLCMDDFDEVPAPKRSLSKCQESKQTRAKISRNPFINFIFDFWKSNPTMNSREVFSRAGEKWRNMSPEEKSPYREMAKRAPKKRRRC
;
A
#
# COMPACT_ATOMS: atom_id res chain seq x y z
N MET A 1 59.31 19.98 -16.07
CA MET A 1 57.92 19.97 -16.54
C MET A 1 57.39 18.55 -16.37
N VAL A 2 56.77 18.26 -15.24
CA VAL A 2 56.39 16.90 -14.81
C VAL A 2 54.94 16.66 -15.24
N LYS A 3 54.71 15.67 -16.10
CA LYS A 3 53.38 15.03 -16.32
C LYS A 3 53.02 14.26 -15.05
N PRO A 4 51.75 14.06 -14.62
CA PRO A 4 50.64 13.73 -15.49
C PRO A 4 49.28 14.34 -15.12
N GLU A 5 48.45 14.40 -16.15
CA GLU A 5 47.04 14.78 -16.08
C GLU A 5 46.25 13.67 -15.40
N LYS A 6 45.31 14.10 -14.58
CA LYS A 6 44.59 13.28 -13.62
C LYS A 6 43.77 12.21 -14.33
N LEU A 7 44.14 10.98 -14.02
CA LEU A 7 43.29 9.83 -13.70
C LEU A 7 41.78 10.14 -13.71
N CYS A 8 41.12 9.51 -14.69
CA CYS A 8 39.72 9.12 -14.77
C CYS A 8 38.91 9.11 -13.45
N MET A 9 37.83 9.88 -13.45
CA MET A 9 36.55 9.48 -12.87
C MET A 9 35.46 9.98 -13.81
N ASP A 10 35.26 9.19 -14.86
CA ASP A 10 34.09 9.25 -15.73
C ASP A 10 32.81 9.01 -14.93
N ASP A 11 31.78 9.76 -15.29
CA ASP A 11 30.35 9.52 -15.13
C ASP A 11 29.87 8.81 -13.85
N PHE A 12 29.30 9.62 -12.95
CA PHE A 12 28.22 9.21 -12.05
C PHE A 12 27.00 8.88 -12.91
N ASP A 13 27.06 7.73 -13.58
CA ASP A 13 25.99 7.12 -14.34
C ASP A 13 24.76 7.02 -13.44
N GLU A 14 23.73 7.73 -13.86
CA GLU A 14 22.37 7.72 -13.36
C GLU A 14 21.94 6.27 -13.10
N VAL A 15 21.93 5.84 -11.84
CA VAL A 15 21.49 4.49 -11.46
C VAL A 15 20.00 4.37 -11.81
N PRO A 16 19.58 3.61 -12.85
CA PRO A 16 18.17 3.40 -13.08
C PRO A 16 17.66 2.57 -11.91
N ALA A 17 16.71 3.15 -11.16
CA ALA A 17 16.05 2.47 -10.06
C ALA A 17 15.64 1.05 -10.49
N PRO A 18 15.91 0.01 -9.68
CA PRO A 18 15.59 -1.36 -10.05
C PRO A 18 14.08 -1.47 -10.28
N LYS A 19 13.69 -1.59 -11.55
CA LYS A 19 12.31 -1.86 -11.96
C LYS A 19 11.99 -3.27 -11.47
N ARG A 20 11.45 -3.37 -10.25
CA ARG A 20 10.85 -4.60 -9.72
C ARG A 20 9.85 -5.08 -10.75
N SER A 21 10.20 -6.13 -11.47
CA SER A 21 9.31 -6.78 -12.44
C SER A 21 8.12 -7.34 -11.68
N LEU A 22 7.00 -6.62 -11.72
CA LEU A 22 5.71 -7.09 -11.23
C LEU A 22 5.22 -8.19 -12.18
N SER A 23 5.74 -9.40 -11.96
CA SER A 23 5.25 -10.61 -12.60
C SER A 23 4.36 -11.34 -11.60
N LYS A 24 3.05 -11.27 -11.81
CA LYS A 24 2.20 -12.43 -12.15
C LYS A 24 0.73 -12.02 -12.07
N CYS A 25 0.04 -12.21 -13.20
CA CYS A 25 -1.41 -12.32 -13.28
C CYS A 25 -1.89 -13.40 -12.28
N GLN A 26 -2.81 -13.05 -11.38
CA GLN A 26 -3.62 -14.04 -10.68
C GLN A 26 -5.08 -13.61 -10.74
N GLU A 27 -5.83 -14.32 -11.57
CA GLU A 27 -7.29 -14.32 -11.61
C GLU A 27 -7.81 -14.69 -10.22
N SER A 28 -8.27 -13.68 -9.47
CA SER A 28 -8.63 -13.90 -8.07
C SER A 28 -10.04 -14.47 -7.99
N LYS A 29 -10.12 -15.79 -7.79
CA LYS A 29 -11.33 -16.46 -7.27
C LYS A 29 -11.88 -15.63 -6.11
N GLN A 30 -13.17 -15.31 -6.13
CA GLN A 30 -13.88 -14.52 -5.13
C GLN A 30 -13.84 -15.22 -3.76
N THR A 31 -12.70 -15.17 -3.08
CA THR A 31 -12.56 -15.72 -1.73
C THR A 31 -13.32 -14.83 -0.79
N ARG A 32 -14.13 -15.42 0.13
CA ARG A 32 -14.83 -14.74 1.22
C ARG A 32 -14.04 -13.53 1.72
N ALA A 33 -14.68 -12.37 1.82
CA ALA A 33 -14.04 -11.09 2.11
C ALA A 33 -13.03 -11.22 3.27
N LYS A 34 -11.74 -11.16 2.94
CA LYS A 34 -10.65 -11.35 3.90
C LYS A 34 -10.55 -10.11 4.77
N ILE A 35 -11.01 -10.21 6.01
CA ILE A 35 -10.83 -9.15 7.01
C ILE A 35 -9.33 -8.97 7.25
N SER A 36 -8.88 -7.72 7.16
CA SER A 36 -7.49 -7.34 7.42
C SER A 36 -7.26 -7.10 8.91
N ARG A 37 -6.04 -7.36 9.36
CA ARG A 37 -5.57 -7.01 10.72
C ARG A 37 -5.36 -5.50 10.89
N ASN A 38 -5.38 -4.73 9.81
CA ASN A 38 -5.33 -3.28 9.88
C ASN A 38 -6.76 -2.71 9.83
N PRO A 39 -7.22 -1.98 10.87
CA PRO A 39 -8.57 -1.43 10.93
C PRO A 39 -8.86 -0.42 9.82
N PHE A 40 -7.86 0.36 9.41
CA PHE A 40 -8.02 1.34 8.34
C PHE A 40 -8.29 0.68 6.99
N ILE A 41 -7.66 -0.47 6.71
CA ILE A 41 -7.89 -1.22 5.47
C ILE A 41 -9.32 -1.76 5.41
N ASN A 42 -9.86 -2.22 6.55
CA ASN A 42 -11.26 -2.65 6.63
C ASN A 42 -12.21 -1.46 6.34
N PHE A 43 -11.91 -0.29 6.89
CA PHE A 43 -12.68 0.92 6.59
C PHE A 43 -12.62 1.32 5.12
N ILE A 44 -11.45 1.27 4.47
CA ILE A 44 -11.34 1.58 3.03
C ILE A 44 -12.21 0.63 2.20
N PHE A 45 -12.27 -0.66 2.56
CA PHE A 45 -13.12 -1.59 1.83
C PHE A 45 -14.60 -1.24 1.91
N ASP A 46 -15.07 -0.81 3.08
CA ASP A 46 -16.46 -0.37 3.22
C ASP A 46 -16.68 0.98 2.53
N PHE A 47 -15.70 1.88 2.57
CA PHE A 47 -15.75 3.15 1.85
C PHE A 47 -15.77 2.96 0.32
N TRP A 48 -15.07 1.95 -0.22
CA TRP A 48 -15.14 1.57 -1.63
C TRP A 48 -16.50 1.01 -2.02
N LYS A 49 -17.09 0.15 -1.20
CA LYS A 49 -18.45 -0.37 -1.46
C LYS A 49 -19.48 0.75 -1.56
N SER A 50 -19.33 1.78 -0.73
CA SER A 50 -20.22 2.96 -0.77
C SER A 50 -19.95 3.90 -1.95
N ASN A 51 -18.79 3.79 -2.62
CA ASN A 51 -18.39 4.68 -3.71
C ASN A 51 -17.85 3.90 -4.92
N PRO A 52 -18.68 3.09 -5.61
CA PRO A 52 -18.23 2.22 -6.70
C PRO A 52 -17.76 2.95 -7.96
N THR A 53 -18.13 4.23 -8.13
CA THR A 53 -17.84 5.02 -9.33
C THR A 53 -16.59 5.88 -9.23
N MET A 54 -16.00 6.01 -8.04
CA MET A 54 -14.82 6.87 -7.84
C MET A 54 -13.53 6.18 -8.23
N ASN A 55 -12.57 6.98 -8.70
CA ASN A 55 -11.23 6.49 -8.97
C ASN A 55 -10.56 5.99 -7.67
N SER A 56 -9.87 4.85 -7.74
CA SER A 56 -9.20 4.23 -6.60
C SER A 56 -8.30 5.22 -5.85
N ARG A 57 -7.52 6.03 -6.57
CA ARG A 57 -6.62 7.03 -5.98
C ARG A 57 -7.36 8.07 -5.14
N GLU A 58 -8.46 8.59 -5.66
CA GLU A 58 -9.28 9.59 -4.96
C GLU A 58 -9.94 9.00 -3.73
N VAL A 59 -10.38 7.74 -3.82
CA VAL A 59 -10.95 7.07 -2.67
C VAL A 59 -9.93 6.93 -1.55
N PHE A 60 -8.70 6.47 -1.82
CA PHE A 60 -7.70 6.36 -0.77
C PHE A 60 -7.39 7.71 -0.12
N SER A 61 -7.29 8.79 -0.89
CA SER A 61 -7.09 10.14 -0.35
C SER A 61 -8.25 10.58 0.55
N ARG A 62 -9.49 10.50 0.06
CA ARG A 62 -10.70 10.89 0.81
C ARG A 62 -10.94 10.01 2.03
N ALA A 63 -10.72 8.70 1.91
CA ALA A 63 -10.81 7.76 3.01
C ALA A 63 -9.75 8.07 4.08
N GLY A 64 -8.53 8.45 3.68
CA GLY A 64 -7.48 8.84 4.62
C GLY A 64 -7.78 10.13 5.38
N GLU A 65 -8.38 11.13 4.73
CA GLU A 65 -8.88 12.34 5.38
C GLU A 65 -10.04 12.03 6.34
N LYS A 66 -11.05 11.30 5.87
CA LYS A 66 -12.19 10.90 6.69
C LYS A 66 -11.75 10.07 7.89
N TRP A 67 -10.82 9.13 7.71
CA TRP A 67 -10.28 8.33 8.80
C TRP A 67 -9.54 9.17 9.84
N ARG A 68 -8.84 10.24 9.46
CA ARG A 68 -8.21 11.14 10.43
C ARG A 68 -9.26 11.89 11.25
N ASN A 69 -10.33 12.36 10.60
CA ASN A 69 -11.39 13.16 11.24
C ASN A 69 -12.43 12.34 12.01
N MET A 70 -12.53 11.02 11.80
CA MET A 70 -13.48 10.18 12.52
C MET A 70 -13.16 10.05 14.02
N SER A 71 -14.20 9.94 14.83
CA SER A 71 -14.13 9.74 16.27
C SER A 71 -13.60 8.34 16.63
N PRO A 72 -13.03 8.15 17.83
CA PRO A 72 -12.57 6.84 18.28
C PRO A 72 -13.70 5.80 18.36
N GLU A 73 -14.93 6.24 18.59
CA GLU A 73 -16.14 5.42 18.61
C GLU A 73 -16.45 4.84 17.23
N GLU A 74 -16.43 5.66 16.18
CA GLU A 74 -16.63 5.22 14.79
C GLU A 74 -15.52 4.27 14.32
N LYS A 75 -14.31 4.45 14.85
CA LYS A 75 -13.16 3.57 14.58
C LYS A 75 -13.22 2.26 15.36
N SER A 76 -13.98 2.19 16.45
CA SER A 76 -14.07 1.04 17.34
C SER A 76 -14.43 -0.26 16.62
N PRO A 77 -15.52 -0.35 15.83
CA PRO A 77 -15.89 -1.59 15.15
C PRO A 77 -14.77 -2.10 14.22
N TYR A 78 -14.08 -1.19 13.52
CA TYR A 78 -12.97 -1.57 12.65
C TYR A 78 -11.75 -2.07 13.44
N ARG A 79 -11.48 -1.50 14.62
CA ARG A 79 -10.43 -1.96 15.54
C ARG A 79 -10.74 -3.35 16.08
N GLU A 80 -11.98 -3.64 16.42
CA GLU A 80 -12.39 -4.98 16.86
C GLU A 80 -12.27 -6.01 15.74
N MET A 81 -12.74 -5.68 14.53
CA MET A 81 -12.56 -6.54 13.35
C MET A 81 -11.08 -6.83 13.09
N ALA A 82 -10.22 -5.82 13.18
CA ALA A 82 -8.78 -5.95 13.02
C ALA A 82 -8.14 -6.86 14.09
N LYS A 83 -8.59 -6.78 15.36
CA LYS A 83 -8.13 -7.66 16.44
C LYS A 83 -8.51 -9.12 16.18
N ARG A 84 -9.73 -9.36 15.69
CA ARG A 84 -10.26 -10.69 15.37
C ARG A 84 -9.67 -11.30 14.10
N ALA A 85 -9.10 -10.50 13.20
CA ALA A 85 -8.56 -10.99 11.93
C ALA A 85 -7.42 -12.01 12.12
N PRO A 86 -7.41 -13.17 11.43
CA PRO A 86 -6.38 -14.18 11.63
C PRO A 86 -4.98 -13.68 11.23
N LYS A 87 -3.94 -14.09 11.97
CA LYS A 87 -2.55 -13.81 11.60
C LYS A 87 -2.22 -14.63 10.34
N LYS A 88 -1.84 -13.96 9.25
CA LYS A 88 -1.27 -14.65 8.10
C LYS A 88 0.07 -15.24 8.53
N ARG A 89 0.24 -16.56 8.38
CA ARG A 89 1.55 -17.19 8.54
C ARG A 89 2.47 -16.56 7.49
N ARG A 90 3.66 -16.13 7.92
CA ARG A 90 4.71 -15.74 6.98
C ARG A 90 4.96 -16.96 6.09
N ARG A 91 4.87 -16.78 4.77
CA ARG A 91 5.36 -17.80 3.84
C ARG A 91 6.88 -17.74 3.96
N CYS A 92 7.46 -18.78 4.56
CA CYS A 92 8.89 -19.02 4.54
C CYS A 92 9.32 -19.35 3.10
#